data_AF-A0A395QZ14-F1
#
_entry.id   AF-A0A395QZ14-F1
#
_cell.length_a   1.000
_cell.length_b   1.000
_cell.length_c   1.000
_cell.angle_alpha   90.00
_cell.angle_beta   90.00
_cell.angle_gamma   90.00
#
_symmetry.space_group_name_H-M   'P 1'
#
loop_
_entity.id
_entity.type
_entity.pdbx_description
1 polymer ?
#
loop_
_entity_poly.entity_id
_entity_poly.type
_entity_poly.pdbx_seq_one_letter_code
_entity_poly.pdbx_strand_id
1 'polypeptide(L)' 'MGHIDVDDLPLSQGLKAEITAWDSEYQAAFNSHYPPDSGFGSPEMEVRHIAEGQQLARKMQEELGEGYKVDYCT' A
#
# COMPACT_ATOMS: atom_id res chain seq x y z
N MET A 1 16.98 -7.52 3.32
CA MET A 1 15.57 -7.14 3.47
C MET A 1 14.76 -8.14 2.68
N GLY A 2 13.95 -8.95 3.34
CA GLY A 2 13.03 -9.87 2.65
C GLY A 2 11.85 -9.04 2.15
N HIS A 3 11.57 -9.11 0.85
CA HIS A 3 10.30 -8.67 0.30
C HIS A 3 9.27 -9.72 0.73
N ILE A 4 8.26 -9.30 1.49
CA ILE A 4 7.12 -10.15 1.79
C ILE A 4 5.98 -9.58 0.96
N ASP A 5 5.57 -10.35 -0.04
CA ASP A 5 4.40 -10.02 -0.84
C ASP A 5 3.14 -10.14 0.01
N VAL A 6 2.16 -9.27 -0.25
CA VAL A 6 0.85 -9.33 0.40
C VAL A 6 0.17 -10.69 0.19
N ASP A 7 0.51 -11.38 -0.90
CA ASP A 7 0.04 -12.73 -1.21
C ASP A 7 0.58 -13.81 -0.26
N ASP A 8 1.74 -13.61 0.35
CA ASP A 8 2.32 -14.53 1.33
C ASP A 8 1.68 -14.38 2.72
N LEU A 9 1.01 -13.25 2.97
CA LEU A 9 0.32 -12.99 4.22
C LEU A 9 -1.01 -13.76 4.29
N PRO A 10 -1.42 -14.23 5.49
CA PRO A 10 -2.70 -14.89 5.73
C PRO A 10 -3.87 -13.87 5.75
N LEU A 11 -3.97 -13.05 4.72
CA LEU A 11 -5.01 -12.04 4.55
C LEU A 11 -6.14 -12.54 3.65
N SER A 12 -7.34 -11.99 3.84
CA SER A 12 -8.46 -12.20 2.92
C SER A 12 -8.13 -11.76 1.49
N GLN A 13 -8.55 -12.55 0.51
CA GLN A 13 -8.27 -12.30 -0.91
C GLN A 13 -8.80 -10.94 -1.40
N GLY A 14 -9.89 -10.45 -0.82
CA GLY A 14 -10.41 -9.10 -1.07
C GLY A 14 -9.43 -8.00 -0.63
N LEU A 15 -8.87 -8.12 0.57
CA LEU A 15 -7.90 -7.15 1.09
C LEU A 15 -6.59 -7.16 0.30
N LYS A 16 -6.12 -8.36 -0.10
CA LYS A 16 -4.97 -8.50 -1.00
C LYS A 16 -5.19 -7.73 -2.31
N ALA A 17 -6.36 -7.90 -2.93
CA ALA A 17 -6.70 -7.19 -4.17
C ALA A 17 -6.78 -5.67 -3.96
N GLU A 18 -7.33 -5.19 -2.85
CA GLU A 18 -7.35 -3.76 -2.51
C GLU A 18 -5.92 -3.20 -2.37
N ILE A 19 -5.02 -3.93 -1.68
CA ILE A 19 -3.61 -3.52 -1.49
C ILE A 19 -2.86 -3.55 -2.81
N THR A 20 -3.03 -4.57 -3.65
CA THR A 20 -2.39 -4.64 -4.96
C THR A 20 -2.85 -3.51 -5.88
N ALA A 21 -4.15 -3.16 -5.85
CA ALA A 21 -4.68 -2.04 -6.62
C ALA A 21 -4.08 -0.72 -6.14
N TRP A 22 -4.07 -0.51 -4.82
CA TRP A 22 -3.43 0.63 -4.19
C TRP A 22 -1.94 0.73 -4.55
N ASP A 23 -1.16 -0.34 -4.35
CA ASP A 23 0.28 -0.36 -4.70
C ASP A 23 0.50 -0.08 -6.20
N SER A 24 -0.35 -0.64 -7.07
CA SER A 24 -0.28 -0.39 -8.51
C SER A 24 -0.51 1.08 -8.86
N GLU A 25 -1.38 1.80 -8.14
CA GLU A 25 -1.55 3.25 -8.31
C GLU A 25 -0.30 4.02 -7.90
N TYR A 26 0.37 3.60 -6.81
CA TYR A 26 1.64 4.19 -6.37
C TYR A 26 2.77 3.94 -7.38
N GLN A 27 2.89 2.70 -7.86
CA GLN A 27 3.85 2.29 -8.88
C GLN A 27 3.59 3.01 -10.21
N ALA A 28 2.33 3.28 -10.56
CA ALA A 28 1.98 4.06 -11.74
C ALA A 28 2.37 5.55 -11.59
N ALA A 29 2.31 6.09 -10.38
CA ALA A 29 2.83 7.42 -10.06
C ALA A 29 4.37 7.45 -10.02
N PHE A 30 5.03 6.29 -9.92
CA PHE A 30 6.48 6.19 -9.99
C PHE A 30 6.97 6.23 -11.44
N ASN A 31 7.70 7.30 -11.77
CA ASN A 31 8.24 7.49 -13.10
C ASN A 31 9.61 6.80 -13.22
N SER A 32 9.61 5.56 -13.72
CA SER A 32 10.84 4.78 -13.95
C SER A 32 11.85 5.47 -14.88
N HIS A 33 11.39 6.41 -15.72
CA HIS A 33 12.21 7.11 -16.70
C HIS A 33 12.91 8.34 -16.11
N TYR A 34 12.26 9.03 -15.16
CA TYR A 34 12.84 10.17 -14.46
C TYR A 34 12.38 10.17 -12.98
N PRO A 35 13.16 9.55 -12.08
CA PRO A 35 12.80 9.41 -10.68
C PRO A 35 12.48 10.72 -9.93
N PRO A 36 13.03 11.90 -10.30
CA PRO A 36 12.64 13.17 -9.68
C PRO A 36 11.22 13.65 -10.02
N ASP A 37 10.63 13.18 -11.13
CA ASP A 37 9.22 13.44 -11.48
C ASP A 37 8.29 12.34 -10.92
N SER A 38 8.83 11.37 -10.19
CA SER A 38 8.02 10.41 -9.44
C SER A 38 7.25 11.14 -8.36
N GLY A 39 5.94 10.95 -8.34
CA GLY A 39 5.06 11.59 -7.39
C GLY A 39 3.64 11.62 -7.90
N PHE A 40 2.70 11.77 -6.98
CA PHE A 40 1.32 12.01 -7.38
C PHE A 40 1.24 13.35 -8.08
N GLY A 41 0.62 13.37 -9.27
CA GLY A 41 0.45 14.60 -10.06
C GLY A 41 -0.34 15.70 -9.35
N SER A 42 -1.01 15.36 -8.24
CA SER A 42 -1.71 16.30 -7.38
C SER A 42 -1.63 15.90 -5.90
N PRO A 43 -1.57 16.86 -4.97
CA PRO A 43 -1.60 16.59 -3.53
C PRO A 43 -2.91 15.93 -3.08
N GLU A 44 -4.03 16.18 -3.77
CA GLU A 44 -5.31 15.51 -3.49
C GLU A 44 -5.25 14.00 -3.75
N MET A 45 -4.52 13.60 -4.81
CA MET A 45 -4.31 12.19 -5.14
C MET A 45 -3.45 11.52 -4.07
N GLU A 46 -2.38 12.19 -3.65
CA GLU A 46 -1.52 11.74 -2.56
C GLU A 46 -2.29 11.57 -1.25
N VAL A 47 -3.08 12.57 -0.83
CA VAL A 47 -3.86 12.51 0.41
C VAL A 47 -4.89 11.39 0.37
N ARG A 48 -5.59 11.24 -0.75
CA ARG A 48 -6.56 10.15 -0.93
C ARG A 48 -5.86 8.80 -0.84
N HIS A 49 -4.75 8.65 -1.54
CA HIS A 49 -3.96 7.44 -1.54
C HIS A 49 -3.42 7.11 -0.14
N ILE A 50 -2.91 8.09 0.60
CA ILE A 50 -2.46 7.93 1.99
C ILE A 50 -3.62 7.50 2.90
N ALA A 51 -4.81 8.06 2.71
CA ALA A 51 -5.99 7.67 3.49
C ALA A 51 -6.42 6.23 3.19
N GLU A 52 -6.37 5.81 1.92
CA GLU A 52 -6.64 4.43 1.50
C GLU A 52 -5.60 3.47 2.08
N GLY A 53 -4.30 3.80 1.99
CA GLY A 53 -3.21 3.01 2.55
C GLY A 53 -3.30 2.83 4.07
N GLN A 54 -3.67 3.88 4.81
CA GLN A 54 -3.91 3.80 6.25
C GLN A 54 -5.10 2.89 6.60
N GLN A 55 -6.20 2.94 5.83
CA GLN A 55 -7.33 2.04 6.03
C GLN A 55 -6.93 0.58 5.77
N LEU A 56 -6.17 0.33 4.70
CA LEU A 56 -5.67 -1.00 4.38
C LEU A 56 -4.74 -1.54 5.47
N ALA A 57 -3.80 -0.72 5.95
CA ALA A 57 -2.90 -1.10 7.04
C ALA A 57 -3.68 -1.49 8.31
N ARG A 58 -4.76 -0.76 8.61
CA ARG A 58 -5.61 -1.05 9.76
C ARG A 58 -6.37 -2.38 9.59
N LYS A 59 -6.99 -2.59 8.42
CA LYS A 59 -7.63 -3.88 8.08
C LYS A 59 -6.63 -5.04 8.13
N MET A 60 -5.40 -4.83 7.64
CA MET A 60 -4.34 -5.84 7.70
C MET A 60 -3.98 -6.16 9.15
N GLN A 61 -3.82 -5.15 10.01
CA GLN A 61 -3.53 -5.35 11.42
C GLN A 61 -4.64 -6.12 12.14
N GLU A 62 -5.90 -5.90 11.77
CA GLU A 62 -7.05 -6.64 12.29
C GLU A 62 -7.06 -8.10 11.84
N GLU A 63 -6.81 -8.37 10.55
CA GLU A 63 -6.79 -9.74 9.98
C GLU A 63 -5.56 -10.54 10.43
N LEU A 64 -4.38 -9.91 10.49
CA LEU A 64 -3.13 -10.56 10.92
C LEU A 64 -3.06 -10.74 12.44
N GLY A 65 -3.86 -9.96 13.18
CA GLY A 65 -3.87 -9.96 14.64
C GLY A 65 -2.51 -9.61 15.25
N GLU A 66 -2.26 -10.13 16.45
CA GLU A 66 -1.04 -9.85 17.21
C GLU A 66 0.22 -10.56 16.68
N GLY A 67 0.07 -11.45 15.69
CA GLY A 67 1.19 -12.18 15.08
C GLY A 67 2.06 -11.31 14.17
N TYR A 68 1.51 -10.18 13.70
CA TYR A 68 2.20 -9.24 12.82
C TYR A 68 2.01 -7.81 13.32
N LYS A 69 3.01 -6.97 13.07
CA LYS A 69 2.92 -5.53 13.31
C LYS A 69 2.90 -4.82 11.96
N VAL A 70 1.79 -4.18 11.66
CA VAL A 70 1.60 -3.39 10.45
C VAL A 70 1.82 -1.94 10.82
N ASP A 71 2.91 -1.35 10.31
CA ASP A 71 3.20 0.07 10.44
C ASP A 71 3.12 0.71 9.05
N TYR A 72 2.22 1.69 8.89
CA TYR A 72 2.18 2.52 7.69
C TYR A 72 3.16 3.69 7.87
N CYS A 73 4.29 3.64 7.16
CA CYS A 73 5.29 4.71 7.19
C CYS A 73 5.02 5.66 6.02
N THR A 74 4.67 6.92 6.33
CA THR A 74 4.39 7.98 5.34
C THR A 74 5.66 8.70 4.95
#